data_AF-A0A935T9D1-F1
#
_entry.id   AF-A0A935T9D1-F1
#
_cell.length_a   1.000
_cell.length_b   1.000
_cell.length_c   1.000
_cell.angle_alpha   90.00
_cell.angle_beta   90.00
_cell.angle_gamma   90.00
#
_symmetry.space_group_name_H-M   'P 1'
#
loop_
_entity.id
_entity.type
_entity.pdbx_description
1 polymer ?
#
loop_
_entity_poly.entity_id
_entity_poly.type
_entity_poly.pdbx_seq_one_letter_code
_entity_poly.pdbx_strand_id
1 'polypeptide(L)'
;MHKISALDDLKADCVRRGLWREEGNHIRRGPFPPPVPEVSLRELSVQEDGDGHTYLKIEPLHAQSLVYETGDSDPTSASSPVPTPTRFEAVGLRYRFLAFDPADMVRVSAVKEWTAKLRLKYQLHHRGSHHEVELLALPKANGVTIRYSTDGSSPTSAGAATYDGPFRVPANCRVVCAMAVSSAYDLNSETLRITIPQQGPAARHPIDPGLPARWNQQTKLDDAGAVWDFIQRLASATGVRAHDISLTAESSDGQQNVDYSGALDGGYDADAARAVAEKLQEIVKDGSLRMTAGALSFPNGQALLEWLLATNQPFSVAKVSQ
;
A
#
# COMPACT_ATOMS: atom_id res chain seq x y z
N MET A 1 -5.26 -27.98 -67.68
CA MET A 1 -4.93 -28.98 -66.65
C MET A 1 -5.76 -28.69 -65.42
N HIS A 2 -6.59 -29.63 -64.97
CA HIS A 2 -7.29 -29.49 -63.68
C HIS A 2 -6.32 -29.83 -62.55
N LYS A 3 -6.22 -28.94 -61.55
CA LYS A 3 -5.48 -29.23 -60.32
C LYS A 3 -6.21 -30.37 -59.60
N ILE A 4 -5.51 -31.47 -59.34
CA ILE A 4 -6.07 -32.66 -58.67
C ILE A 4 -6.59 -32.30 -57.26
N SER A 5 -6.01 -31.28 -56.61
CA SER A 5 -6.43 -30.76 -55.29
C SER A 5 -7.64 -29.81 -55.31
N ALA A 6 -8.15 -29.40 -56.48
CA ALA A 6 -9.08 -28.28 -56.55
C ALA A 6 -10.40 -28.50 -55.78
N LEU A 7 -10.85 -29.76 -55.68
CA LEU A 7 -12.05 -30.11 -54.91
C LEU A 7 -11.80 -30.14 -53.41
N ASP A 8 -10.62 -30.59 -52.97
CA ASP A 8 -10.22 -30.58 -51.56
C ASP A 8 -9.97 -29.15 -51.07
N ASP A 9 -9.34 -28.32 -51.90
CA ASP A 9 -9.13 -26.90 -51.64
C ASP A 9 -10.47 -26.14 -51.53
N LEU A 10 -11.43 -26.44 -52.41
CA LEU A 10 -12.78 -25.87 -52.36
C LEU A 10 -13.53 -26.34 -51.11
N LYS A 11 -13.46 -27.64 -50.79
CA LYS A 11 -14.07 -28.20 -49.59
C LYS A 11 -13.49 -27.54 -48.34
N ALA A 12 -12.18 -27.41 -48.24
CA ALA A 12 -11.50 -26.74 -47.13
C ALA A 12 -11.90 -25.27 -47.02
N ASP A 13 -12.00 -24.53 -48.14
CA ASP A 13 -12.45 -23.14 -48.14
C ASP A 13 -13.91 -23.01 -47.69
N CYS A 14 -14.81 -23.86 -48.19
CA CYS A 14 -16.22 -23.87 -47.84
C CYS A 14 -16.46 -24.26 -46.38
N VAL A 15 -15.69 -25.21 -45.83
CA VAL A 15 -15.75 -25.57 -44.41
C VAL A 15 -15.18 -24.45 -43.54
N ARG A 16 -14.02 -23.89 -43.90
CA ARG A 16 -13.39 -22.77 -43.18
C ARG A 16 -14.30 -21.54 -43.10
N ARG A 17 -15.04 -21.26 -44.17
CA ARG A 17 -16.00 -20.14 -44.24
C ARG A 17 -17.36 -20.44 -43.60
N GLY A 18 -17.53 -21.65 -43.07
CA GLY A 18 -18.79 -22.08 -42.44
C GLY A 18 -19.95 -22.28 -43.42
N LEU A 19 -19.69 -22.31 -44.73
CA LEU A 19 -20.70 -22.59 -45.76
C LEU A 19 -21.10 -24.07 -45.74
N TRP A 20 -20.13 -24.94 -45.45
CA TRP A 20 -20.29 -26.39 -45.33
C TRP A 20 -19.90 -26.84 -43.91
N ARG A 21 -20.54 -27.90 -43.41
CA ARG A 21 -20.18 -28.58 -42.16
C ARG A 21 -19.98 -30.06 -42.43
N GLU A 22 -18.92 -30.64 -41.87
CA GLU A 22 -18.66 -32.08 -41.96
C GLU A 22 -19.41 -32.81 -40.83
N GLU A 23 -20.27 -33.76 -41.19
CA GLU A 23 -20.99 -34.64 -40.26
C GLU A 23 -20.65 -36.09 -40.62
N GLY A 24 -19.60 -36.62 -39.99
CA GLY A 24 -19.08 -37.96 -40.28
C GLY A 24 -18.64 -38.08 -41.75
N ASN A 25 -19.28 -38.97 -42.50
CA ASN A 25 -18.98 -39.21 -43.93
C ASN A 25 -19.72 -38.27 -44.89
N HIS A 26 -20.51 -37.31 -44.40
CA HIS A 26 -21.33 -36.41 -45.23
C HIS A 26 -20.98 -34.93 -45.02
N ILE A 27 -21.20 -34.13 -46.07
CA ILE A 27 -21.07 -32.68 -46.02
C ILE A 27 -22.47 -32.06 -46.07
N ARG A 28 -22.85 -31.37 -45.00
CA ARG A 28 -24.08 -30.57 -44.98
C ARG A 28 -23.78 -29.19 -45.54
N ARG A 29 -24.64 -28.70 -46.43
CA ARG A 29 -24.54 -27.37 -47.07
C ARG A 29 -25.63 -26.46 -46.51
N GLY A 30 -25.30 -25.19 -46.28
CA GLY A 30 -26.25 -24.21 -45.74
C GLY A 30 -27.44 -23.87 -46.66
N PRO A 31 -28.34 -22.98 -46.22
CA PRO A 31 -28.22 -22.15 -45.01
C PRO A 31 -28.46 -22.96 -43.73
N PHE A 32 -27.57 -22.78 -42.75
CA PHE A 32 -27.75 -23.32 -41.40
C PHE A 32 -28.65 -22.40 -40.59
N PRO A 33 -29.36 -22.91 -39.57
CA PRO A 33 -30.01 -22.06 -38.59
C PRO A 33 -29.04 -21.00 -38.06
N PRO A 34 -29.47 -19.74 -37.88
CA PRO A 34 -28.62 -18.71 -37.33
C PRO A 34 -28.11 -19.14 -35.95
N PRO A 35 -26.85 -18.82 -35.60
CA PRO A 35 -26.33 -19.14 -34.27
C PRO A 35 -27.18 -18.51 -33.16
N VAL A 36 -27.23 -19.19 -32.02
CA VAL A 36 -27.94 -18.68 -30.83
C VAL A 36 -27.17 -17.47 -30.29
N PRO A 37 -27.86 -16.37 -29.92
CA PRO A 37 -27.23 -15.23 -29.26
C PRO A 37 -26.47 -15.63 -27.99
N GLU A 38 -25.35 -14.96 -27.75
CA GLU A 38 -24.52 -15.16 -26.56
C GLU A 38 -23.95 -13.83 -26.07
N VAL A 39 -23.69 -13.72 -24.77
CA VAL A 39 -22.95 -12.60 -24.19
C VAL A 39 -21.53 -13.07 -23.84
N SER A 40 -20.55 -12.50 -24.52
CA SER A 40 -19.14 -12.62 -24.14
C SER A 40 -18.77 -11.53 -23.15
N LEU A 41 -18.10 -11.90 -22.06
CA LEU A 41 -17.69 -10.98 -21.00
C LEU A 41 -16.21 -11.16 -20.69
N ARG A 42 -15.48 -10.05 -20.66
CA ARG A 42 -14.06 -10.00 -20.30
C ARG A 42 -13.80 -8.86 -19.33
N GLU A 43 -13.14 -9.18 -18.22
CA GLU A 43 -12.60 -8.16 -17.32
C GLU A 43 -11.37 -7.50 -17.94
N LEU A 44 -11.35 -6.16 -17.98
CA LEU A 44 -10.28 -5.38 -18.59
C LEU A 44 -9.28 -4.92 -17.54
N SER A 45 -9.77 -4.23 -16.50
CA SER A 45 -8.96 -3.66 -15.44
C SER A 45 -9.81 -3.39 -14.22
N VAL A 46 -9.15 -3.29 -13.07
CA VAL A 46 -9.77 -2.87 -11.81
C VAL A 46 -9.09 -1.60 -11.35
N GLN A 47 -9.87 -0.62 -10.88
CA GLN A 47 -9.32 0.60 -10.32
C GLN A 47 -8.58 0.25 -9.02
N GLU A 48 -7.30 0.64 -8.95
CA GLU A 48 -6.49 0.43 -7.75
C GLU A 48 -6.71 1.55 -6.72
N ASP A 49 -6.83 2.78 -7.19
CA ASP A 49 -7.07 3.98 -6.39
C ASP A 49 -8.55 4.40 -6.42
N GLY A 50 -9.02 5.11 -5.40
CA GLY A 50 -10.42 5.55 -5.33
C GLY A 50 -11.38 4.44 -4.89
N ASP A 51 -12.49 4.29 -5.60
CA ASP A 51 -13.64 3.47 -5.18
C ASP A 51 -13.58 2.01 -5.69
N GLY A 52 -12.56 1.67 -6.48
CA GLY A 52 -12.22 0.29 -6.79
C GLY A 52 -13.09 -0.38 -7.84
N HIS A 53 -13.69 0.40 -8.75
CA HIS A 53 -14.57 -0.10 -9.82
C HIS A 53 -13.87 -1.06 -10.78
N THR A 54 -14.65 -1.99 -11.34
CA THR A 54 -14.17 -2.92 -12.37
C THR A 54 -14.63 -2.49 -13.75
N TYR A 55 -13.74 -2.52 -14.73
CA TYR A 55 -14.06 -2.23 -16.12
C TYR A 55 -14.20 -3.51 -16.93
N LEU A 56 -15.33 -3.66 -17.61
CA LEU A 56 -15.68 -4.87 -18.37
C LEU A 56 -15.79 -4.55 -19.87
N LYS A 57 -15.39 -5.51 -20.70
CA LYS A 57 -15.77 -5.57 -22.11
C LYS A 57 -16.87 -6.61 -22.25
N ILE A 58 -18.03 -6.19 -22.75
CA ILE A 58 -19.18 -7.04 -23.02
C ILE A 58 -19.47 -6.98 -24.52
N GLU A 59 -19.57 -8.16 -25.15
CA GLU A 59 -19.83 -8.29 -26.58
C GLU A 59 -21.07 -9.15 -26.82
N PRO A 60 -22.10 -8.62 -27.50
CA PRO A 60 -23.21 -9.44 -27.96
C PRO A 60 -22.75 -10.26 -29.18
N LEU A 61 -22.62 -11.56 -29.01
CA LEU A 61 -22.34 -12.49 -30.10
C LEU A 61 -23.66 -12.92 -30.75
N HIS A 62 -23.70 -12.90 -32.08
CA HIS A 62 -24.86 -13.33 -32.87
C HIS A 62 -26.19 -12.57 -32.62
N ALA A 63 -26.09 -11.40 -32.01
CA ALA A 63 -27.16 -10.45 -31.73
C ALA A 63 -26.64 -9.00 -31.86
N GLN A 64 -27.54 -8.01 -31.84
CA GLN A 64 -27.20 -6.59 -32.06
C GLN A 64 -27.37 -5.74 -30.79
N SER A 65 -28.29 -6.12 -29.91
CA SER A 65 -28.63 -5.34 -28.73
C SER A 65 -28.14 -6.04 -27.46
N LEU A 66 -27.76 -5.22 -26.48
CA LEU A 66 -27.25 -5.66 -25.19
C LEU A 66 -27.90 -4.83 -24.09
N VAL A 67 -28.52 -5.51 -23.13
CA VAL A 67 -29.19 -4.91 -21.97
C VAL A 67 -28.69 -5.54 -20.69
N TYR A 68 -28.88 -4.84 -19.57
CA TYR A 68 -28.42 -5.28 -18.27
C TYR A 68 -29.37 -4.90 -17.14
N GLU A 69 -29.26 -5.64 -16.05
CA GLU A 69 -29.82 -5.32 -14.74
C GLU A 69 -28.72 -5.42 -13.67
N THR A 70 -28.93 -4.72 -12.55
CA THR A 70 -28.02 -4.76 -11.40
C THR A 70 -28.64 -5.61 -10.28
N GLY A 71 -27.85 -6.46 -9.63
CA GLY A 71 -28.32 -7.38 -8.60
C GLY A 71 -28.89 -8.68 -9.16
N ASP A 72 -30.01 -9.15 -8.59
CA ASP A 72 -30.59 -10.49 -8.85
C ASP A 72 -31.70 -10.52 -9.90
N SER A 73 -32.09 -9.35 -10.43
CA SER A 73 -33.12 -9.28 -11.46
C SER A 73 -32.57 -9.79 -12.79
N ASP A 74 -33.35 -10.64 -13.46
CA ASP A 74 -33.00 -11.08 -14.80
C ASP A 74 -33.35 -10.00 -15.83
N PRO A 75 -32.38 -9.57 -16.66
CA PRO A 75 -32.64 -8.60 -17.71
C PRO A 75 -33.64 -9.13 -18.73
N THR A 76 -34.47 -8.22 -19.25
CA THR A 76 -35.38 -8.46 -20.36
C THR A 76 -35.03 -7.51 -21.50
N SER A 77 -35.60 -7.69 -22.69
CA SER A 77 -35.42 -6.76 -23.80
C SER A 77 -35.88 -5.32 -23.52
N ALA A 78 -36.64 -5.10 -22.44
CA ALA A 78 -37.06 -3.78 -21.96
C ALA A 78 -36.14 -3.19 -20.86
N SER A 79 -35.14 -3.94 -20.42
CA SER A 79 -34.15 -3.50 -19.42
C SER A 79 -33.21 -2.42 -19.97
N SER A 80 -32.37 -1.90 -19.09
CA SER A 80 -31.45 -0.82 -19.41
C SER A 80 -30.45 -1.23 -20.49
N PRO A 81 -30.25 -0.44 -21.57
CA PRO A 81 -29.21 -0.72 -22.55
C PRO A 81 -27.83 -0.52 -21.94
N VAL A 82 -26.84 -1.32 -22.35
CA VAL A 82 -25.46 -1.16 -21.87
C VAL A 82 -24.82 0.08 -22.51
N PRO A 83 -24.46 1.13 -21.75
CA PRO A 83 -24.07 2.42 -22.32
C PRO A 83 -22.71 2.40 -23.04
N THR A 84 -21.73 1.65 -22.52
CA THR A 84 -20.37 1.55 -23.09
C THR A 84 -19.90 0.09 -23.06
N PRO A 85 -20.37 -0.81 -23.95
CA PRO A 85 -20.05 -2.24 -23.89
C PRO A 85 -18.56 -2.54 -24.01
N THR A 86 -17.79 -1.70 -24.70
CA THR A 86 -16.34 -1.89 -24.84
C THR A 86 -15.56 -1.58 -23.57
N ARG A 87 -16.14 -0.84 -22.62
CA ARG A 87 -15.52 -0.43 -21.35
C ARG A 87 -16.60 -0.03 -20.33
N PHE A 88 -17.43 -1.00 -19.95
CA PHE A 88 -18.52 -0.81 -19.00
C PHE A 88 -17.95 -0.64 -17.59
N GLU A 89 -18.40 0.39 -16.88
CA GLU A 89 -17.99 0.67 -15.50
C GLU A 89 -18.93 -0.03 -14.52
N ALA A 90 -18.44 -1.09 -13.88
CA ALA A 90 -19.17 -1.84 -12.88
C ALA A 90 -18.96 -1.22 -11.49
N VAL A 91 -19.97 -0.47 -11.04
CA VAL A 91 -20.02 0.17 -9.72
C VAL A 91 -20.71 -0.69 -8.66
N GLY A 92 -21.58 -1.62 -9.08
CA GLY A 92 -22.27 -2.60 -8.25
C GLY A 92 -21.50 -3.90 -8.05
N LEU A 93 -22.06 -4.79 -7.24
CA LEU A 93 -21.45 -6.08 -6.89
C LEU A 93 -21.88 -7.24 -7.81
N ARG A 94 -23.02 -7.11 -8.50
CA ARG A 94 -23.55 -8.12 -9.42
C ARG A 94 -24.24 -7.42 -10.59
N TYR A 95 -23.94 -7.90 -11.80
CA TYR A 95 -24.60 -7.48 -13.03
C TYR A 95 -25.01 -8.71 -13.83
N ARG A 96 -26.18 -8.61 -14.46
CA ARG A 96 -26.70 -9.65 -15.36
C ARG A 96 -26.95 -9.03 -16.73
N PHE A 97 -26.45 -9.70 -17.76
CA PHE A 97 -26.48 -9.22 -19.14
C PHE A 97 -27.28 -10.16 -20.03
N LEU A 98 -27.99 -9.57 -21.00
CA LEU A 98 -28.74 -10.29 -22.03
C LEU A 98 -28.46 -9.67 -23.39
N ALA A 99 -28.12 -10.51 -24.36
CA ALA A 99 -28.06 -10.13 -25.76
C ALA A 99 -29.35 -10.57 -26.47
N PHE A 100 -29.90 -9.71 -27.32
CA PHE A 100 -31.07 -10.05 -28.12
C PHE A 100 -31.03 -9.41 -29.50
N ASP A 101 -31.83 -9.96 -30.41
CA ASP A 101 -32.03 -9.41 -31.74
C ASP A 101 -33.30 -8.54 -31.77
N PRO A 102 -33.20 -7.22 -31.97
CA PRO A 102 -34.38 -6.36 -32.03
C PRO A 102 -35.27 -6.62 -33.26
N ALA A 103 -34.77 -7.32 -34.29
CA ALA A 103 -35.57 -7.74 -35.44
C ALA A 103 -36.33 -9.07 -35.19
N ASP A 104 -35.89 -9.86 -34.22
CA ASP A 104 -36.50 -11.13 -33.83
C ASP A 104 -36.40 -11.31 -32.30
N MET A 105 -37.43 -10.83 -31.60
CA MET A 105 -37.48 -10.77 -30.14
C MET A 105 -37.46 -12.13 -29.44
N VAL A 106 -37.62 -13.24 -30.19
CA VAL A 106 -37.49 -14.61 -29.66
C VAL A 106 -36.03 -15.03 -29.59
N ARG A 107 -35.15 -14.41 -30.38
CA ARG A 107 -33.69 -14.67 -30.36
C ARG A 107 -33.03 -13.90 -29.23
N VAL A 108 -32.99 -14.54 -28.08
CA VAL A 108 -32.33 -14.05 -26.85
C VAL A 108 -31.21 -14.99 -26.41
N SER A 109 -30.19 -14.45 -25.75
CA SER A 109 -29.13 -15.25 -25.15
C SER A 109 -29.56 -15.85 -23.81
N ALA A 110 -28.78 -16.79 -23.29
CA ALA A 110 -28.81 -17.04 -21.85
C ALA A 110 -28.34 -15.78 -21.09
N VAL A 111 -28.83 -15.58 -19.87
CA VAL A 111 -28.38 -14.50 -19.00
C VAL A 111 -26.94 -14.78 -18.57
N LYS A 112 -26.06 -13.81 -18.79
CA LYS A 112 -24.66 -13.87 -18.35
C LYS A 112 -24.48 -13.04 -17.10
N GLU A 113 -24.10 -13.69 -16.00
CA GLU A 113 -23.81 -13.03 -14.73
C GLU A 113 -22.32 -12.65 -14.62
N TRP A 114 -22.08 -11.49 -14.01
CA TRP A 114 -20.78 -11.08 -13.48
C TRP A 114 -20.92 -10.62 -12.04
N THR A 115 -19.94 -10.97 -11.21
CA THR A 115 -19.85 -10.57 -9.80
C THR A 115 -18.50 -9.92 -9.51
N ALA A 116 -18.50 -8.89 -8.65
CA ALA A 116 -17.30 -8.20 -8.25
C ALA A 116 -16.40 -9.07 -7.35
N LYS A 117 -15.08 -8.95 -7.53
CA LYS A 117 -14.11 -9.52 -6.59
C LYS A 117 -13.86 -8.54 -5.44
N LEU A 118 -14.28 -8.90 -4.23
CA LEU A 118 -14.02 -8.11 -3.03
C LEU A 118 -12.53 -8.14 -2.66
N ARG A 119 -12.00 -6.98 -2.28
CA ARG A 119 -10.60 -6.78 -1.84
C ARG A 119 -10.59 -5.99 -0.55
N LEU A 120 -9.57 -6.22 0.27
CA LEU A 120 -9.37 -5.50 1.52
C LEU A 120 -7.98 -4.85 1.53
N LYS A 121 -7.94 -3.56 1.83
CA LYS A 121 -6.72 -2.79 2.10
C LYS A 121 -6.67 -2.45 3.59
N TYR A 122 -5.48 -2.22 4.12
CA TYR A 122 -5.29 -1.78 5.49
C TYR A 122 -4.21 -0.72 5.61
N GLN A 123 -4.33 0.09 6.66
CA GLN A 123 -3.27 0.95 7.17
C GLN A 123 -3.07 0.69 8.66
N LEU A 124 -1.81 0.65 9.08
CA LEU A 124 -1.43 0.48 10.48
C LEU A 124 -0.79 1.78 10.98
N HIS A 125 -1.48 2.47 11.88
CA HIS A 125 -0.99 3.72 12.46
C HIS A 125 -0.34 3.46 13.82
N HIS A 126 0.90 3.90 13.99
CA HIS A 126 1.57 3.87 15.29
C HIS A 126 1.32 5.19 16.02
N ARG A 127 0.51 5.16 17.09
CA ARG A 127 0.12 6.34 17.89
C ARG A 127 1.04 6.54 19.11
N GLY A 128 2.27 6.02 19.05
CA GLY A 128 3.25 6.08 20.14
C GLY A 128 3.08 4.99 21.20
N SER A 129 1.89 4.88 21.80
CA SER A 129 1.60 3.89 22.86
C SER A 129 0.84 2.65 22.37
N HIS A 130 0.23 2.73 21.18
CA HIS A 130 -0.58 1.66 20.62
C HIS A 130 -0.58 1.71 19.10
N HIS A 131 -1.05 0.61 18.50
CA HIS A 131 -1.38 0.54 17.09
C HIS A 131 -2.87 0.77 16.89
N GLU A 132 -3.22 1.46 15.82
CA GLU A 132 -4.57 1.64 15.32
C GLU A 132 -4.63 1.04 13.91
N VAL A 133 -5.65 0.23 13.64
CA VAL A 133 -5.85 -0.41 12.34
C VAL A 133 -7.03 0.25 11.65
N GLU A 134 -6.79 0.70 10.43
CA GLU A 134 -7.80 1.19 9.51
C GLU A 134 -7.95 0.20 8.36
N LEU A 135 -9.19 -0.16 8.03
CA LEU A 135 -9.55 -1.13 7.00
C LEU A 135 -10.40 -0.46 5.93
N LEU A 136 -10.18 -0.84 4.67
CA LEU A 136 -10.95 -0.37 3.53
C LEU A 136 -11.30 -1.54 2.61
N ALA A 137 -12.60 -1.77 2.39
CA ALA A 137 -13.08 -2.73 1.40
C ALA A 137 -13.26 -2.07 0.05
N LEU A 138 -12.91 -2.80 -1.02
CA LEU A 138 -13.11 -2.40 -2.41
C LEU A 138 -13.82 -3.52 -3.19
N PRO A 139 -14.70 -3.20 -4.15
CA PRO A 139 -15.17 -1.85 -4.48
C PRO A 139 -15.99 -1.23 -3.34
N LYS A 140 -16.03 0.11 -3.27
CA LYS A 140 -16.94 0.82 -2.36
C LYS A 140 -18.36 0.69 -2.88
N ALA A 141 -19.03 -0.36 -2.43
CA ALA A 141 -20.40 -0.66 -2.79
C ALA A 141 -21.24 -0.89 -1.52
N ASN A 142 -22.52 -0.56 -1.61
CA ASN A 142 -23.46 -0.83 -0.54
C ASN A 142 -23.60 -2.35 -0.32
N GLY A 143 -23.80 -2.76 0.94
CA GLY A 143 -23.96 -4.17 1.29
C GLY A 143 -22.63 -4.95 1.39
N VAL A 144 -21.49 -4.25 1.45
CA VAL A 144 -20.20 -4.83 1.86
C VAL A 144 -19.95 -4.48 3.32
N THR A 145 -19.71 -5.49 4.16
CA THR A 145 -19.34 -5.35 5.57
C THR A 145 -17.97 -5.95 5.80
N ILE A 146 -17.13 -5.33 6.62
CA ILE A 146 -15.84 -5.91 6.99
C ILE A 146 -16.00 -6.58 8.36
N ARG A 147 -15.61 -7.85 8.45
CA ARG A 147 -15.52 -8.59 9.72
C ARG A 147 -14.06 -8.76 10.11
N TYR A 148 -13.75 -8.64 11.38
CA TYR A 148 -12.39 -8.79 11.87
C TYR A 148 -12.32 -9.47 13.24
N SER A 149 -11.14 -10.00 13.57
CA SER A 149 -10.81 -10.58 14.85
C SER A 149 -9.43 -10.05 15.30
N THR A 150 -9.25 -9.88 16.60
CA THR A 150 -7.99 -9.41 17.22
C THR A 150 -7.26 -10.52 17.98
N ASP A 151 -7.80 -11.73 17.99
CA ASP A 151 -7.23 -12.92 18.62
C ASP A 151 -6.55 -13.86 17.59
N GLY A 152 -6.54 -13.48 16.31
CA GLY A 152 -5.99 -14.27 15.21
C GLY A 152 -6.92 -15.36 14.68
N SER A 153 -8.14 -15.48 15.21
CA SER A 153 -9.17 -16.41 14.74
C SER A 153 -9.72 -16.03 13.36
N SER A 154 -10.48 -16.92 12.72
CA SER A 154 -11.10 -16.62 11.43
C SER A 154 -12.14 -15.49 11.54
N PRO A 155 -12.14 -14.49 10.65
CA PRO A 155 -13.13 -13.42 10.62
C PRO A 155 -14.54 -13.89 10.18
N THR A 156 -14.69 -15.16 9.81
CA THR A 156 -16.00 -15.81 9.58
C THR A 156 -16.65 -16.34 10.85
N SER A 157 -15.90 -16.47 11.96
CA SER A 157 -16.41 -17.07 13.20
C SER A 157 -17.54 -16.22 13.83
N ALA A 158 -18.41 -16.84 14.63
CA ALA A 158 -19.53 -16.16 15.28
C ALA A 158 -19.08 -15.01 16.22
N GLY A 159 -17.83 -15.04 16.71
CA GLY A 159 -17.24 -14.01 17.57
C GLY A 159 -16.52 -12.87 16.84
N ALA A 160 -16.43 -12.89 15.50
CA ALA A 160 -15.76 -11.83 14.76
C ALA A 160 -16.57 -10.53 14.76
N ALA A 161 -15.90 -9.42 15.11
CA ALA A 161 -16.46 -8.08 15.21
C ALA A 161 -16.72 -7.48 13.83
N THR A 162 -17.68 -6.56 13.77
CA THR A 162 -17.98 -5.76 12.57
C THR A 162 -17.18 -4.46 12.63
N TYR A 163 -16.48 -4.14 11.55
CA TYR A 163 -15.73 -2.89 11.45
C TYR A 163 -16.67 -1.70 11.21
N ASP A 164 -16.56 -0.70 12.07
CA ASP A 164 -17.31 0.56 12.02
C ASP A 164 -16.40 1.81 11.91
N GLY A 165 -15.08 1.62 11.97
CA GLY A 165 -14.08 2.67 11.81
C GLY A 165 -12.70 2.22 12.32
N PRO A 166 -11.67 3.08 12.21
CA PRO A 166 -10.35 2.79 12.74
C PRO A 166 -10.44 2.39 14.22
N PHE A 167 -9.79 1.29 14.59
CA PHE A 167 -9.87 0.76 15.95
C PHE A 167 -8.48 0.57 16.56
N ARG A 168 -8.40 0.83 17.87
CA ARG A 168 -7.20 0.55 18.66
C ARG A 168 -7.00 -0.95 18.82
N VAL A 169 -5.81 -1.42 18.49
CA VAL A 169 -5.40 -2.81 18.65
C VAL A 169 -5.17 -3.12 20.14
N PRO A 170 -5.74 -4.22 20.68
CA PRO A 170 -5.50 -4.66 22.05
C PRO A 170 -4.00 -4.94 22.31
N ALA A 171 -3.51 -4.64 23.52
CA ALA A 171 -2.08 -4.71 23.86
C ALA A 171 -1.42 -6.09 23.61
N ASN A 172 -2.18 -7.18 23.74
CA ASN A 172 -1.69 -8.55 23.54
C ASN A 172 -2.04 -9.13 22.15
N CYS A 173 -2.65 -8.34 21.27
CA CYS A 173 -3.00 -8.78 19.91
C CYS A 173 -1.73 -8.88 19.07
N ARG A 174 -1.47 -10.08 18.53
CA ARG A 174 -0.33 -10.33 17.62
C ARG A 174 -0.73 -10.27 16.15
N VAL A 175 -1.95 -10.68 15.85
CA VAL A 175 -2.46 -10.78 14.49
C VAL A 175 -3.92 -10.33 14.50
N VAL A 176 -4.23 -9.38 13.62
CA VAL A 176 -5.60 -9.05 13.25
C VAL A 176 -5.93 -9.82 11.99
N CYS A 177 -7.02 -10.58 11.98
CA CYS A 177 -7.55 -11.20 10.78
C CYS A 177 -8.79 -10.42 10.33
N ALA A 178 -8.92 -10.10 9.05
CA ALA A 178 -10.06 -9.34 8.53
C ALA A 178 -10.51 -9.85 7.16
N MET A 179 -11.79 -9.65 6.83
CA MET A 179 -12.39 -10.07 5.57
C MET A 179 -13.58 -9.18 5.21
N ALA A 180 -13.69 -8.79 3.94
CA ALA A 180 -14.88 -8.14 3.41
C ALA A 180 -15.91 -9.19 2.98
N VAL A 181 -17.18 -8.95 3.32
CA VAL A 181 -18.30 -9.87 3.10
C VAL A 181 -19.47 -9.11 2.50
N SER A 182 -20.09 -9.69 1.47
CA SER A 182 -21.43 -9.30 1.03
C SER A 182 -22.37 -10.50 1.11
N SER A 183 -23.19 -10.54 2.17
CA SER A 183 -24.14 -11.63 2.38
C SER A 183 -25.25 -11.69 1.32
N ALA A 184 -25.62 -10.56 0.73
CA ALA A 184 -26.64 -10.51 -0.31
C ALA A 184 -26.24 -11.30 -1.57
N TYR A 185 -24.94 -11.33 -1.89
CA TYR A 185 -24.42 -11.95 -3.10
C TYR A 185 -23.48 -13.13 -2.84
N ASP A 186 -23.35 -13.55 -1.57
CA ASP A 186 -22.42 -14.58 -1.10
C ASP A 186 -20.96 -14.35 -1.55
N LEU A 187 -20.52 -13.09 -1.48
CA LEU A 187 -19.16 -12.69 -1.87
C LEU A 187 -18.28 -12.50 -0.64
N ASN A 188 -17.08 -13.08 -0.68
CA ASN A 188 -16.07 -12.95 0.36
C ASN A 188 -14.72 -12.53 -0.27
N SER A 189 -14.00 -11.62 0.38
CA SER A 189 -12.60 -11.38 0.04
C SER A 189 -11.71 -12.50 0.55
N GLU A 190 -10.46 -12.52 0.11
CA GLU A 190 -9.42 -13.26 0.82
C GLU A 190 -9.30 -12.76 2.27
N THR A 191 -8.90 -13.67 3.18
CA THR A 191 -8.65 -13.29 4.57
C THR A 191 -7.33 -12.54 4.66
N LEU A 192 -7.40 -11.27 5.04
CA LEU A 192 -6.25 -10.44 5.33
C LEU A 192 -5.72 -10.76 6.73
N ARG A 193 -4.42 -11.02 6.85
CA ARG A 193 -3.74 -11.22 8.15
C ARG A 193 -2.73 -10.10 8.36
N ILE A 194 -3.00 -9.26 9.35
CA ILE A 194 -2.19 -8.09 9.70
C ILE A 194 -1.38 -8.45 10.95
N THR A 195 -0.06 -8.60 10.78
CA THR A 195 0.85 -8.80 11.92
C THR A 195 1.04 -7.48 12.65
N ILE A 196 0.75 -7.49 13.95
CA ILE A 196 0.93 -6.34 14.83
C ILE A 196 2.33 -6.43 15.44
N PRO A 197 3.21 -5.44 15.20
CA PRO A 197 4.52 -5.39 15.83
C PRO A 197 4.36 -5.48 17.35
N GLN A 198 4.90 -6.53 17.96
CA GLN A 198 4.88 -6.67 19.41
C GLN A 198 6.00 -5.81 19.99
N GLN A 199 5.67 -5.02 21.01
CA GLN A 199 6.67 -4.67 22.00
C GLN A 199 6.94 -5.97 22.79
N GLY A 200 8.02 -6.66 22.46
CA GLY A 200 8.32 -7.99 23.01
C GLY A 200 8.36 -8.01 24.55
N PRO A 201 8.16 -9.19 25.18
CA PRO A 201 8.24 -9.32 26.63
C PRO A 201 9.67 -9.03 27.04
N ALA A 202 9.91 -7.89 27.69
CA ALA A 202 11.18 -7.52 28.31
C ALA A 202 12.42 -8.09 27.58
N ALA A 203 12.76 -7.54 26.42
CA ALA A 203 14.15 -7.09 26.38
C ALA A 203 14.22 -6.08 27.52
N ARG A 204 15.02 -6.38 28.56
CA ARG A 204 15.43 -5.45 29.63
C ARG A 204 15.28 -4.03 29.13
N HIS A 205 14.78 -3.08 29.94
CA HIS A 205 14.99 -1.65 29.68
C HIS A 205 16.28 -1.49 28.86
N PRO A 206 16.19 -1.24 27.54
CA PRO A 206 17.33 -1.51 26.64
C PRO A 206 18.53 -0.65 27.00
N ILE A 207 18.24 0.36 27.82
CA ILE A 207 19.13 1.18 28.59
C ILE A 207 18.71 1.04 30.06
N ASP A 208 19.62 0.59 30.92
CA ASP A 208 19.50 0.78 32.37
C ASP A 208 19.58 2.30 32.68
N PRO A 209 18.53 2.93 33.23
CA PRO A 209 18.51 4.36 33.49
C PRO A 209 19.59 4.84 34.46
N GLY A 210 20.14 3.95 35.29
CA GLY A 210 21.17 4.26 36.29
C GLY A 210 22.61 4.08 35.81
N LEU A 211 22.85 3.37 34.71
CA LEU A 211 24.19 3.14 34.17
C LEU A 211 24.57 4.21 33.12
N PRO A 212 25.85 4.61 33.02
CA PRO A 212 26.33 5.45 31.93
C PRO A 212 25.93 4.90 30.56
N ALA A 213 25.66 5.79 29.61
CA ALA A 213 25.24 5.38 28.27
C ALA A 213 25.97 6.19 27.20
N ARG A 214 26.25 5.57 26.05
CA ARG A 214 26.81 6.24 24.88
C ARG A 214 25.90 6.04 23.67
N TRP A 215 25.59 7.15 23.00
CA TRP A 215 24.81 7.22 21.77
C TRP A 215 25.77 7.32 20.59
N ASN A 216 25.92 6.21 19.89
CA ASN A 216 26.76 6.05 18.71
C ASN A 216 25.98 6.41 17.43
N GLN A 217 25.48 7.64 17.38
CA GLN A 217 24.90 8.21 16.19
C GLN A 217 25.58 9.54 15.89
N GLN A 218 26.09 9.66 14.66
CA GLN A 218 26.64 10.90 14.19
C GLN A 218 25.56 11.99 14.16
N THR A 219 25.84 13.11 14.79
CA THR A 219 25.04 14.33 14.72
C THR A 219 25.75 15.29 13.76
N LYS A 220 25.05 15.70 12.70
CA LYS A 220 25.55 16.65 11.71
C LYS A 220 24.78 17.96 11.81
N LEU A 221 25.50 19.08 11.87
CA LEU A 221 24.99 20.43 12.06
C LEU A 221 25.60 21.29 10.96
N ASP A 222 24.75 21.70 10.01
CA ASP A 222 25.20 22.29 8.74
C ASP A 222 25.20 23.82 8.71
N ASP A 223 24.85 24.47 9.84
CA ASP A 223 24.85 25.91 9.98
C ASP A 223 25.23 26.35 11.41
N ALA A 224 25.67 27.60 11.54
CA ALA A 224 26.18 28.15 12.79
C ALA A 224 25.11 28.17 13.90
N GLY A 225 23.84 28.41 13.55
CA GLY A 225 22.74 28.41 14.52
C GLY A 225 22.57 27.03 15.14
N ALA A 226 22.54 25.99 14.31
CA ALA A 226 22.46 24.60 14.77
C ALA A 226 23.66 24.19 15.64
N VAL A 227 24.87 24.68 15.31
CA VAL A 227 26.08 24.45 16.12
C VAL A 227 25.95 25.10 17.50
N TRP A 228 25.53 26.37 17.55
CA TRP A 228 25.38 27.10 18.81
C TRP A 228 24.24 26.57 19.68
N ASP A 229 23.11 26.20 19.08
CA ASP A 229 22.00 25.54 19.75
C ASP A 229 22.44 24.21 20.38
N PHE A 230 23.24 23.42 19.66
CA PHE A 230 23.77 22.16 20.18
C PHE A 230 24.71 22.40 21.37
N ILE A 231 25.62 23.38 21.29
CA ILE A 231 26.52 23.75 22.39
C ILE A 231 25.72 24.23 23.61
N GLN A 232 24.66 25.02 23.40
CA GLN A 232 23.78 25.48 24.47
C GLN A 232 23.01 24.31 25.13
N ARG A 233 22.58 23.32 24.33
CA ARG A 233 21.96 22.10 24.86
C ARG A 233 22.95 21.26 25.65
N LEU A 234 24.19 21.10 25.18
CA LEU A 234 25.25 20.45 25.96
C LEU A 234 25.46 21.17 27.30
N ALA A 235 25.43 22.51 27.33
CA ALA A 235 25.56 23.28 28.57
C ALA A 235 24.39 23.03 29.53
N SER A 236 23.19 22.81 28.99
CA SER A 236 21.98 22.53 29.78
C SER A 236 21.91 21.07 30.26
N ALA A 237 22.61 20.15 29.59
CA ALA A 237 22.62 18.72 29.90
C ALA A 237 23.88 18.34 30.69
N THR A 238 23.82 18.48 32.01
CA THR A 238 24.96 18.24 32.90
C THR A 238 25.54 16.83 32.72
N GLY A 239 26.86 16.73 32.50
CA GLY A 239 27.57 15.47 32.36
C GLY A 239 27.51 14.84 30.97
N VAL A 240 26.79 15.44 30.01
CA VAL A 240 26.80 15.01 28.61
C VAL A 240 28.07 15.51 27.94
N ARG A 241 28.72 14.64 27.16
CA ARG A 241 29.93 14.99 26.41
C ARG A 241 29.85 14.50 24.97
N ALA A 242 30.37 15.31 24.05
CA ALA A 242 30.45 14.97 22.64
C ALA A 242 31.82 14.38 22.29
N HIS A 243 31.83 13.36 21.43
CA HIS A 243 33.01 12.63 21.01
C HIS A 243 33.16 12.71 19.49
N ASP A 244 34.39 12.56 19.02
CA ASP A 244 34.74 12.56 17.60
C ASP A 244 34.20 13.82 16.90
N ILE A 245 34.57 15.00 17.43
CA ILE A 245 34.09 16.27 16.92
C ILE A 245 34.94 16.70 15.74
N SER A 246 34.29 17.10 14.66
CA SER A 246 34.89 17.88 13.59
C SER A 246 34.11 19.18 13.42
N LEU A 247 34.82 20.31 13.44
CA LEU A 247 34.28 21.64 13.15
C LEU A 247 34.93 22.21 11.90
N THR A 248 34.13 22.80 11.04
CA THR A 248 34.59 23.50 9.83
C THR A 248 34.08 24.93 9.89
N ALA A 249 34.99 25.89 9.81
CA ALA A 249 34.66 27.30 9.69
C ALA A 249 35.20 27.86 8.37
N GLU A 250 34.38 28.64 7.68
CA GLU A 250 34.69 29.15 6.36
C GLU A 250 34.33 30.64 6.28
N SER A 251 35.24 31.49 5.82
CA SER A 251 35.00 32.94 5.70
C SER A 251 33.95 33.25 4.64
N SER A 252 33.24 34.37 4.77
CA SER A 252 32.18 34.77 3.85
C SER A 252 32.63 34.96 2.39
N ASP A 253 33.92 35.25 2.18
CA ASP A 253 34.53 35.40 0.85
C ASP A 253 35.08 34.08 0.27
N GLY A 254 34.94 32.97 1.01
CA GLY A 254 35.42 31.64 0.65
C GLY A 254 36.94 31.51 0.57
N GLN A 255 37.71 32.52 1.01
CA GLN A 255 39.17 32.52 0.92
C GLN A 255 39.83 31.78 2.09
N GLN A 256 39.14 31.64 3.22
CA GLN A 256 39.63 30.95 4.40
C GLN A 256 38.71 29.79 4.74
N ASN A 257 39.30 28.62 4.93
CA ASN A 257 38.64 27.45 5.47
C ASN A 257 39.53 26.85 6.56
N VAL A 258 38.96 26.61 7.73
CA VAL A 258 39.65 26.06 8.89
C VAL A 258 38.88 24.85 9.39
N ASP A 259 39.55 23.70 9.35
CA ASP A 259 39.02 22.44 9.83
C ASP A 259 39.71 22.05 11.13
N TYR A 260 38.91 21.79 12.15
CA TYR A 260 39.32 21.15 13.38
C TYR A 260 38.73 19.75 13.43
N SER A 261 39.54 18.77 13.84
CA SER A 261 39.09 17.41 14.11
C SER A 261 39.77 16.92 15.38
N GLY A 262 38.99 16.44 16.33
CA GLY A 262 39.52 16.01 17.62
C GLY A 262 38.69 14.93 18.28
N ALA A 263 39.42 14.00 18.92
CA ALA A 263 38.88 12.87 19.66
C ALA A 263 39.59 12.81 21.02
N LEU A 264 39.16 13.68 21.94
CA LEU A 264 39.67 13.66 23.32
C LEU A 264 39.12 12.42 24.04
N ASP A 265 39.96 11.71 24.79
CA ASP A 265 39.54 10.53 25.57
C ASP A 265 38.36 10.83 26.51
N GLY A 266 38.35 12.04 27.08
CA GLY A 266 37.28 12.51 27.95
C GLY A 266 36.05 13.06 27.23
N GLY A 267 36.06 13.20 25.90
CA GLY A 267 35.07 13.97 25.14
C GLY A 267 35.14 15.47 25.42
N TYR A 268 34.33 16.24 24.67
CA TYR A 268 34.16 17.68 24.83
C TYR A 268 32.89 17.94 25.64
N ASP A 269 33.02 18.69 26.73
CA ASP A 269 31.88 19.35 27.35
C ASP A 269 31.52 20.63 26.58
N ALA A 270 30.48 21.33 27.05
CA ALA A 270 29.98 22.53 26.38
C ALA A 270 31.02 23.66 26.31
N ASP A 271 31.84 23.83 27.35
CA ASP A 271 32.83 24.90 27.42
C ASP A 271 34.01 24.61 26.50
N ALA A 272 34.48 23.35 26.44
CA ALA A 272 35.51 22.93 25.51
C ALA A 272 35.02 23.05 24.05
N ALA A 273 33.80 22.59 23.74
CA ALA A 273 33.23 22.72 22.40
C ALA A 273 33.05 24.19 21.99
N ARG A 274 32.56 25.04 22.92
CA ARG A 274 32.45 26.48 22.73
C ARG A 274 33.81 27.12 22.43
N ALA A 275 34.83 26.84 23.25
CA ALA A 275 36.15 27.44 23.09
C ALA A 275 36.80 27.08 21.74
N VAL A 276 36.56 25.88 21.21
CA VAL A 276 37.01 25.50 19.87
C VAL A 276 36.23 26.29 18.80
N ALA A 277 34.90 26.29 18.87
CA ALA A 277 34.06 27.01 17.93
C ALA A 277 34.39 28.52 17.85
N GLU A 278 34.56 29.18 19.00
CA GLU A 278 34.93 30.60 19.09
C GLU A 278 36.29 30.87 18.43
N LYS A 279 37.31 30.05 18.73
CA LYS A 279 38.64 30.20 18.11
C LYS A 279 38.60 30.05 16.60
N LEU A 280 37.80 29.13 16.07
CA LEU A 280 37.66 28.95 14.63
C LEU A 280 36.98 30.17 14.00
N GLN A 281 35.93 30.69 14.63
CA GLN A 281 35.26 31.90 14.18
C GLN A 281 36.12 33.16 14.32
N GLU A 282 37.03 33.26 15.29
CA GLU A 282 38.00 34.34 15.38
C GLU A 282 38.98 34.35 14.19
N ILE A 283 39.36 33.17 13.68
CA ILE A 283 40.26 33.04 12.53
C ILE A 283 39.56 33.52 11.26
N VAL A 284 38.37 32.96 10.97
CA VAL A 284 37.64 33.27 9.73
C VAL A 284 36.82 34.57 9.78
N LYS A 285 36.62 35.12 10.99
CA LYS A 285 35.75 36.27 11.30
C LYS A 285 34.30 36.00 10.90
N ASP A 286 33.77 36.79 9.97
CA ASP A 286 32.42 36.63 9.44
C ASP A 286 32.39 35.43 8.50
N GLY A 287 31.68 34.37 8.89
CA GLY A 287 31.76 33.10 8.19
C GLY A 287 30.71 32.08 8.61
N SER A 288 30.67 30.97 7.86
CA SER A 288 29.86 29.81 8.20
C SER A 288 30.57 28.94 9.24
N LEU A 289 29.80 28.22 10.03
CA LEU A 289 30.30 27.23 10.98
C LEU A 289 29.46 25.97 10.85
N ARG A 290 30.12 24.82 10.69
CA ARG A 290 29.51 23.49 10.63
C ARG A 290 30.18 22.59 11.66
N MET A 291 29.44 21.62 12.17
CA MET A 291 29.97 20.63 13.11
C MET A 291 29.42 19.24 12.84
N THR A 292 30.27 18.25 13.07
CA THR A 292 29.85 16.86 13.26
C THR A 292 30.34 16.37 14.61
N ALA A 293 29.50 15.60 15.30
CA ALA A 293 29.89 14.85 16.49
C ALA A 293 29.58 13.38 16.23
N GLY A 294 30.58 12.50 16.30
CA GLY A 294 30.41 11.07 16.01
C GLY A 294 29.59 10.32 17.06
N ALA A 295 29.69 10.71 18.33
CA ALA A 295 28.92 10.12 19.42
C ALA A 295 28.70 11.09 20.59
N LEU A 296 27.76 10.75 21.45
CA LEU A 296 27.51 11.45 22.72
C LEU A 296 27.60 10.46 23.89
N SER A 297 28.28 10.83 24.97
CA SER A 297 28.28 10.08 26.23
C SER A 297 27.43 10.79 27.27
N PHE A 298 26.66 10.02 28.03
CA PHE A 298 25.72 10.48 29.05
C PHE A 298 26.10 9.89 30.41
N PRO A 299 25.88 10.64 31.51
CA PRO A 299 26.22 10.18 32.85
C PRO A 299 25.37 8.97 33.26
N ASN A 300 24.15 8.87 32.73
CA ASN A 300 23.25 7.76 32.97
C ASN A 300 22.27 7.58 31.80
N GLY A 301 21.60 6.43 31.76
CA GLY A 301 20.63 6.10 30.73
C GLY A 301 19.41 7.04 30.68
N GLN A 302 19.01 7.57 31.83
CA GLN A 302 17.90 8.54 31.92
C GLN A 302 18.22 9.84 31.15
N ALA A 303 19.44 10.37 31.30
CA ALA A 303 19.88 11.58 30.60
C ALA A 303 19.90 11.39 29.07
N LEU A 304 20.24 10.19 28.59
CA LEU A 304 20.14 9.84 27.17
C LEU A 304 18.68 9.87 26.69
N LEU A 305 17.76 9.26 27.43
CA LEU A 305 16.34 9.23 27.07
C LEU A 305 15.74 10.64 27.03
N GLU A 306 16.06 11.48 28.01
CA GLU A 306 15.64 12.89 28.06
C GLU A 306 16.20 13.69 26.88
N TRP A 307 17.46 13.46 26.52
CA TRP A 307 18.09 14.08 25.36
C TRP A 307 17.39 13.72 24.05
N LEU A 308 17.09 12.44 23.83
CA LEU A 308 16.41 11.97 22.62
C LEU A 308 14.99 12.55 22.53
N LEU A 309 14.28 12.64 23.65
CA LEU A 309 12.95 13.23 23.71
C LEU A 309 12.99 14.74 23.41
N ALA A 310 13.93 15.48 24.00
CA ALA A 310 14.10 16.92 23.77
C ALA A 310 14.57 17.25 22.33
N THR A 311 15.21 16.32 21.65
CA THR A 311 15.66 16.45 20.25
C THR A 311 14.71 15.81 19.25
N ASN A 312 13.61 15.20 19.71
CA ASN A 312 12.67 14.43 18.89
C ASN A 312 13.37 13.36 18.03
N GLN A 313 14.43 12.74 18.57
CA GLN A 313 15.19 11.70 17.88
C GLN A 313 14.58 10.31 18.16
N PRO A 314 14.39 9.48 17.12
CA PRO A 314 13.87 8.14 17.32
C PRO A 314 14.90 7.29 18.07
N PHE A 315 14.46 6.68 19.18
CA PHE A 315 15.28 5.76 19.94
C PHE A 315 15.63 4.51 19.11
N SER A 316 16.89 4.07 19.20
CA SER A 316 17.37 2.85 18.53
C SER A 316 18.40 2.12 19.39
N VAL A 317 18.08 0.91 19.85
CA VAL A 317 18.97 0.08 20.68
C VAL A 317 20.31 -0.20 19.99
N ALA A 318 20.30 -0.39 18.66
CA ALA A 318 21.51 -0.66 17.88
C ALA A 318 22.55 0.47 17.92
N LYS A 319 22.13 1.68 18.30
CA LYS A 319 23.00 2.86 18.40
C LYS A 319 23.42 3.17 19.83
N VAL A 320 23.02 2.36 20.81
CA VAL A 320 23.36 2.59 22.22
C VAL A 320 24.39 1.56 22.67
N SER A 321 25.37 2.01 23.43
CA SER A 321 26.27 1.15 24.20
C SER A 321 26.23 1.55 25.67
N GLN A 322 26.04 0.56 26.56
CA GLN A 322 26.18 0.63 28.01
C GLN A 322 27.09 -0.48 28.49
#